data_AF-A0A849N334-F1
#
_entry.id   AF-A0A849N334-F1
#
_cell.length_a   1.000
_cell.length_b   1.000
_cell.length_c   1.000
_cell.angle_alpha   90.00
_cell.angle_beta   90.00
_cell.angle_gamma   90.00
#
_symmetry.space_group_name_H-M   'P 1'
#
loop_
_entity.id
_entity.type
_entity.pdbx_description
1 polymer ?
#
loop_
_entity_poly.entity_id
_entity_poly.type
_entity_poly.pdbx_seq_one_letter_code
_entity_poly.pdbx_strand_id
1 'polypeptide(L)' 'MSKRLMSHIGQYIWPWTIAMAVIGGLSIFGREELGAGYHLGDIAAVAFMISAACLIVISQRGTPRPDETEPAA' A
#
# COMPACT_ATOMS: atom_id res chain seq x y z
N MET A 1 21.59 -2.27 5.00
CA MET A 1 20.80 -2.45 3.77
C MET A 1 21.42 -1.60 2.67
N SER A 2 21.73 -2.15 1.49
CA SER A 2 22.45 -1.40 0.44
C SER A 2 21.62 -0.21 -0.04
N LYS A 3 22.21 1.00 -0.09
CA LYS A 3 21.53 2.25 -0.52
C LYS A 3 20.84 2.12 -1.89
N ARG A 4 21.34 1.26 -2.77
CA ARG A 4 20.71 0.96 -4.07
C ARG A 4 19.35 0.27 -3.94
N LEU A 5 19.21 -0.66 -3.00
CA LEU A 5 17.95 -1.39 -2.78
C LEU A 5 16.85 -0.44 -2.27
N MET A 6 17.24 0.49 -1.38
CA MET A 6 16.34 1.48 -0.80
C MET A 6 15.82 2.48 -1.85
N SER A 7 16.68 2.87 -2.80
CA SER A 7 16.30 3.72 -3.95
C SER A 7 15.34 3.00 -4.90
N HIS A 8 15.60 1.72 -5.21
CA HIS A 8 14.74 0.93 -6.10
C HIS A 8 13.34 0.71 -5.51
N ILE A 9 13.25 0.29 -4.24
CA ILE A 9 11.98 0.15 -3.52
C ILE A 9 11.28 1.53 -3.38
N GLY A 10 12.08 2.58 -3.20
CA GLY A 10 11.71 3.99 -3.25
C GLY A 10 10.81 4.34 -4.45
N GLN A 11 11.33 4.02 -5.64
CA GLN A 11 10.79 4.46 -6.93
C GLN A 11 9.55 3.69 -7.38
N TYR A 12 9.44 2.40 -7.01
CA TYR A 12 8.32 1.56 -7.46
C TYR A 12 7.11 1.55 -6.51
N ILE A 13 7.20 2.15 -5.33
CA ILE A 13 6.09 2.14 -4.37
C ILE A 13 4.81 2.76 -4.95
N TRP A 14 4.90 3.88 -5.68
CA TRP A 14 3.72 4.50 -6.32
C TRP A 14 3.04 3.59 -7.37
N PRO A 15 3.79 3.00 -8.34
CA PRO A 15 3.24 2.00 -9.23
C PRO A 15 2.56 0.83 -8.51
N TRP A 16 3.16 0.31 -7.43
CA TRP A 16 2.57 -0.77 -6.64
C TRP A 16 1.27 -0.35 -5.93
N THR A 17 1.23 0.86 -5.36
CA THR A 17 0.00 1.42 -4.76
C THR A 17 -1.15 1.43 -5.76
N ILE A 18 -0.90 1.95 -6.96
CA ILE A 18 -1.92 2.09 -8.01
C ILE A 18 -2.35 0.72 -8.52
N ALA A 19 -1.39 -0.18 -8.81
CA ALA A 19 -1.68 -1.52 -9.30
C ALA A 19 -2.59 -2.30 -8.33
N MET A 20 -2.29 -2.24 -7.03
CA MET A 20 -3.08 -2.92 -6.01
C MET A 20 -4.45 -2.27 -5.80
N ALA A 21 -4.56 -0.95 -5.88
CA ALA A 21 -5.87 -0.27 -5.83
C ALA A 21 -6.78 -0.69 -7.01
N VAL A 22 -6.21 -0.80 -8.21
CA VAL A 22 -6.94 -1.27 -9.41
C VAL A 22 -7.37 -2.73 -9.26
N ILE A 23 -6.47 -3.61 -8.81
CA ILE A 23 -6.80 -5.02 -8.55
C ILE A 23 -7.92 -5.15 -7.52
N GLY A 24 -7.87 -4.37 -6.44
CA GLY A 24 -8.92 -4.34 -5.43
C GLY A 24 -10.27 -3.90 -6.00
N GLY A 25 -10.28 -2.82 -6.78
CA GLY A 25 -11.50 -2.33 -7.46
C GLY A 25 -12.09 -3.34 -8.44
N LEU A 26 -11.25 -3.95 -9.28
CA LEU A 26 -11.68 -5.00 -10.22
C LEU A 26 -12.19 -6.25 -9.50
N SER A 27 -11.61 -6.59 -8.35
CA SER A 27 -12.07 -7.73 -7.55
C SER A 27 -13.43 -7.47 -6.92
N ILE A 28 -13.71 -6.24 -6.47
CA ILE A 28 -15.06 -5.84 -6.02
C ILE A 28 -16.04 -5.87 -7.19
N PHE A 29 -15.68 -5.30 -8.34
CA PHE A 29 -16.54 -5.31 -9.53
C PHE A 29 -16.87 -6.75 -9.97
N GLY A 30 -15.86 -7.60 -10.08
CA GLY A 30 -16.05 -9.02 -10.42
C GLY A 30 -16.86 -9.78 -9.37
N ARG A 31 -16.80 -9.37 -8.09
CA ARG A 31 -17.60 -9.95 -7.01
C ARG A 31 -19.10 -9.73 -7.23
N GLU A 32 -19.48 -8.55 -7.69
CA GLU A 32 -20.88 -8.19 -7.96
C GLU A 32 -21.42 -8.93 -9.19
N GLU A 33 -20.59 -9.13 -10.22
CA GLU A 33 -20.99 -9.72 -11.50
C GLU A 33 -20.97 -11.27 -11.53
N LEU A 34 -20.01 -11.91 -10.86
CA LEU A 34 -19.75 -13.35 -11.04
C LEU A 34 -20.34 -14.25 -9.95
N GLY A 35 -20.95 -13.70 -8.90
CA GLY A 35 -21.51 -14.47 -7.78
C GLY A 35 -20.47 -15.25 -6.94
N ALA A 36 -19.18 -15.17 -7.27
CA ALA A 36 -18.05 -15.73 -6.54
C ALA A 36 -17.65 -14.84 -5.35
N GLY A 37 -18.65 -14.51 -4.52
CA GLY A 37 -18.60 -13.41 -3.55
C GLY A 37 -17.46 -13.45 -2.54
N TYR A 38 -17.11 -14.66 -2.09
CA TYR A 38 -16.19 -14.86 -0.97
C TYR A 38 -14.72 -14.66 -1.36
N HIS A 39 -14.23 -15.40 -2.37
CA HIS A 39 -12.82 -15.36 -2.77
C HIS A 39 -12.40 -14.01 -3.39
N LEU A 40 -13.29 -13.38 -4.16
CA LEU A 40 -13.03 -12.06 -4.72
C LEU A 40 -13.02 -10.97 -3.65
N GLY A 41 -13.79 -11.15 -2.57
CA GLY A 41 -13.72 -10.30 -1.38
C GLY A 41 -12.37 -10.35 -0.68
N ASP A 42 -11.81 -11.55 -0.50
CA ASP A 42 -10.49 -11.74 0.14
C ASP A 42 -9.36 -11.12 -0.71
N ILE A 43 -9.41 -11.31 -2.04
CA ILE A 43 -8.44 -10.71 -2.96
C ILE A 43 -8.53 -9.18 -2.90
N ALA A 44 -9.74 -8.62 -2.88
CA ALA A 44 -9.93 -7.18 -2.74
C ALA A 44 -9.36 -6.66 -1.42
N ALA A 45 -9.62 -7.36 -0.30
CA ALA A 45 -9.12 -6.97 1.01
C ALA A 45 -7.58 -6.96 1.06
N VAL A 46 -6.93 -8.00 0.54
CA VAL A 46 -5.46 -8.07 0.48
C VAL A 46 -4.90 -6.96 -0.40
N ALA A 47 -5.49 -6.73 -1.57
CA ALA A 47 -5.05 -5.70 -2.49
C ALA A 47 -5.15 -4.30 -1.86
N PHE A 48 -6.27 -3.97 -1.21
CA PHE A 48 -6.42 -2.69 -0.52
C PHE A 48 -5.51 -2.55 0.70
N MET A 49 -5.28 -3.63 1.45
CA MET A 49 -4.33 -3.62 2.56
C MET A 49 -2.92 -3.27 2.09
N ILE A 50 -2.45 -3.86 0.98
CA ILE A 50 -1.14 -3.56 0.40
C ILE A 50 -1.08 -2.12 -0.12
N SER A 51 -2.12 -1.67 -0.83
CA SER A 51 -2.20 -0.29 -1.33
C SER A 51 -2.15 0.74 -0.19
N ALA A 52 -2.92 0.51 0.88
CA ALA A 52 -2.94 1.35 2.07
C ALA A 52 -1.59 1.36 2.79
N ALA A 53 -0.93 0.21 2.94
CA ALA A 53 0.41 0.12 3.51
C ALA A 53 1.44 0.94 2.70
N CYS A 54 1.38 0.86 1.37
CA CYS A 54 2.22 1.67 0.50
C CYS A 54 1.94 3.17 0.67
N LEU A 55 0.67 3.59 0.78
CA LEU A 55 0.30 4.99 1.05
C LEU A 55 0.83 5.49 2.39
N ILE A 56 0.77 4.68 3.45
CA ILE A 56 1.33 5.02 4.77
C ILE A 56 2.85 5.22 4.66
N VAL A 57 3.56 4.34 3.96
CA VAL A 57 5.00 4.49 3.73
C VAL A 57 5.31 5.75 2.92
N ILE A 58 4.50 6.07 1.90
CA ILE A 58 4.64 7.32 1.14
C ILE A 58 4.44 8.53 2.05
N SER A 59 3.39 8.54 2.87
CA SER A 59 3.08 9.70 3.74
C SER A 59 4.16 9.93 4.79
N GLN A 60 4.77 8.86 5.30
CA GLN A 60 5.84 8.92 6.29
C GLN A 60 7.18 9.39 5.72
N ARG A 61 7.40 9.35 4.39
CA ARG A 61 8.64 9.84 3.77
C ARG A 61 8.84 11.36 3.89
N GLY A 62 7.77 12.10 4.17
CA GLY A 62 7.83 13.55 4.42
C GLY A 62 7.78 13.93 5.89
N THR A 63 7.59 12.98 6.80
CA THR A 63 7.46 13.25 8.24
C THR A 63 8.85 13.10 8.89
N PRO A 64 9.41 14.18 9.48
CA PRO A 64 10.61 14.06 10.30
C PRO A 64 10.37 13.01 11.37
N ARG A 65 11.30 12.06 11.54
CA ARG A 65 11.25 11.14 12.68
C ARG A 65 11.48 12.02 13.92
N PRO A 66 10.59 12.03 14.92
CA PRO A 66 10.88 12.73 16.17
C PRO A 66 12.15 12.10 16.74
N ASP A 67 13.18 12.92 16.91
CA ASP A 67 14.44 12.47 17.49
C ASP A 67 14.16 12.06 18.93
N GLU A 68 14.55 10.84 19.32
CA GLU A 68 14.35 10.29 20.66
C GLU A 68 15.06 11.13 21.76
N THR A 69 15.83 12.15 21.36
CA THR A 69 16.55 13.08 22.23
C THR A 69 15.82 14.40 22.49
N GLU A 70 14.68 14.67 21.86
CA GLU A 70 13.92 15.89 22.14
C GLU A 70 12.91 15.61 23.27
N PRO A 71 13.16 16.08 24.51
CA PRO A 71 12.16 15.96 25.56
C PRO A 71 10.91 16.72 25.11
N ALA A 72 9.76 16.04 25.17
CA ALA A 72 8.46 16.63 24.91
C ALA A 72 8.33 17.94 25.71
N ALA A 73 8.34 19.07 24.98
CA ALA A 73 8.16 20.40 25.52
C ALA A 73 6.71 20.62 25.96
#